data_AF-A0A3R6DC61-F1
#
_entry.id   AF-A0A3R6DC61-F1
#
_cell.length_a   1.000
_cell.length_b   1.000
_cell.length_c   1.000
_cell.angle_alpha   90.00
_cell.angle_beta   90.00
_cell.angle_gamma   90.00
#
_symmetry.space_group_name_H-M   'P 1'
#
loop_
_entity.id
_entity.type
_entity.pdbx_description
1 polymer ?
#
loop_
_entity_poly.entity_id
_entity_poly.type
_entity_poly.pdbx_seq_one_letter_code
_entity_poly.pdbx_strand_id
1 'polypeptide(L)'
;NIEEKIDRMSLFLREHQGMKLNLDNEFRRYFDLVIYHEGQDDEKFMYGRERYQVINEEIALCGYFVIITSEKMDAADALDLYKSRDASEKLFREDKTFLGNRTMRCQSNEALHAKIFIEFVALIIRNRIHFLLKEQMLKTHQKENYMTVPAAIRELEKIEIVRQTDGKYYRDYAVTATQKSILKAFGLSEINVGKQAVDINEDLRTCNAKEA
;
A
#
# COMPACT_ATOMS: atom_id res chain seq x y z
N ASN A 1 18.11 5.46 -6.55
CA ASN A 1 19.00 6.55 -7.01
C ASN A 1 20.15 5.92 -7.80
N ILE A 2 20.77 6.64 -8.75
CA ILE A 2 21.92 6.14 -9.54
C ILE A 2 23.15 5.98 -8.66
N GLU A 3 23.33 6.89 -7.70
CA GLU A 3 24.38 6.82 -6.68
C GLU A 3 24.22 5.56 -5.83
N GLU A 4 23.04 5.33 -5.25
CA GLU A 4 22.74 4.10 -4.49
C GLU A 4 22.99 2.82 -5.30
N LYS A 5 22.75 2.85 -6.62
CA LYS A 5 23.01 1.71 -7.50
C LYS A 5 24.51 1.48 -7.64
N ILE A 6 25.28 2.53 -7.92
CA ILE A 6 26.75 2.47 -8.02
C ILE A 6 27.36 2.03 -6.69
N ASP A 7 26.84 2.50 -5.55
CA ASP A 7 27.28 2.09 -4.21
C ASP A 7 27.04 0.60 -3.95
N ARG A 8 25.88 0.08 -4.34
CA ARG A 8 25.61 -1.36 -4.23
C ARG A 8 26.55 -2.18 -5.11
N MET A 9 26.81 -1.71 -6.33
CA MET A 9 27.73 -2.36 -7.25
C MET A 9 29.17 -2.32 -6.73
N SER A 10 29.61 -1.21 -6.15
CA SER A 10 30.95 -1.07 -5.58
C SER A 10 31.14 -1.97 -4.35
N LEU A 11 30.13 -2.08 -3.50
CA LEU A 11 30.12 -3.00 -2.36
C LEU A 11 30.21 -4.46 -2.82
N PHE A 12 29.38 -4.84 -3.80
CA PHE A 12 29.40 -6.18 -4.38
C PHE A 12 30.79 -6.55 -4.94
N LEU A 13 31.42 -5.64 -5.69
CA LEU A 13 32.75 -5.87 -6.23
C LEU A 13 33.80 -6.02 -5.11
N ARG A 14 33.72 -5.26 -4.02
CA ARG A 14 34.65 -5.39 -2.89
C ARG A 14 34.53 -6.73 -2.17
N GLU A 15 33.32 -7.23 -1.99
CA GLU A 15 33.08 -8.51 -1.31
C GLU A 15 33.59 -9.72 -2.11
N HIS A 16 33.66 -9.60 -3.43
CA HIS A 16 33.98 -10.70 -4.34
C HIS A 16 35.40 -10.61 -4.93
N GLN A 17 36.29 -9.84 -4.30
CA GLN A 17 37.70 -9.77 -4.69
C GLN A 17 38.41 -11.11 -4.47
N GLY A 18 39.30 -11.47 -5.39
CA GLY A 18 40.09 -12.71 -5.36
C GLY A 18 39.35 -13.96 -5.87
N MET A 19 38.09 -13.83 -6.29
CA MET A 19 37.28 -14.90 -6.86
C MET A 19 37.23 -14.82 -8.39
N LYS A 20 36.91 -15.94 -9.04
CA LYS A 20 36.59 -15.95 -10.48
C LYS A 20 35.15 -15.49 -10.67
N LEU A 21 34.95 -14.30 -11.23
CA LEU A 21 33.61 -13.75 -11.47
C LEU A 21 33.37 -13.46 -12.95
N ASN A 22 32.27 -13.98 -13.46
CA ASN A 22 31.68 -13.50 -14.70
C ASN A 22 30.73 -12.34 -14.38
N LEU A 23 31.25 -11.11 -14.47
CA LEU A 23 30.47 -9.89 -14.26
C LEU A 23 29.71 -9.50 -15.53
N ASP A 24 28.44 -9.14 -15.35
CA ASP A 24 27.57 -8.68 -16.44
C ASP A 24 28.08 -7.37 -17.07
N ASN A 25 27.68 -7.10 -18.30
CA ASN A 25 28.06 -5.91 -19.06
C ASN A 25 27.68 -4.59 -18.36
N GLU A 26 26.67 -4.63 -17.48
CA GLU A 26 26.26 -3.48 -16.69
C GLU A 26 27.37 -2.99 -15.74
N PHE A 27 28.18 -3.90 -15.16
CA PHE A 27 29.32 -3.51 -14.31
C PHE A 27 30.43 -2.83 -15.11
N ARG A 28 30.69 -3.30 -16.34
CA ARG A 28 31.70 -2.74 -17.26
C ARG A 28 31.37 -1.32 -17.72
N ARG A 29 30.10 -0.91 -17.62
CA ARG A 29 29.67 0.45 -17.92
C ARG A 29 30.20 1.46 -16.89
N TYR A 30 30.16 1.10 -15.61
CA TYR A 30 30.49 1.99 -14.50
C TYR A 30 31.88 1.74 -13.89
N PHE A 31 32.43 0.55 -14.09
CA PHE A 31 33.70 0.14 -13.53
C PHE A 31 34.61 -0.46 -14.60
N ASP A 32 35.86 -0.04 -14.61
CA ASP A 32 36.95 -0.74 -15.28
C ASP A 32 37.38 -1.91 -14.40
N LEU A 33 37.10 -3.13 -14.85
CA LEU A 33 37.37 -4.36 -14.09
C LEU A 33 38.81 -4.80 -14.32
N VAL A 34 39.60 -4.93 -13.25
CA VAL A 34 40.97 -5.44 -13.32
C VAL A 34 40.96 -6.91 -12.93
N ILE A 35 41.30 -7.78 -13.89
CA ILE A 35 41.33 -9.23 -13.74
C ILE A 35 42.79 -9.69 -13.88
N TYR A 36 43.24 -10.54 -12.97
CA TYR A 36 44.54 -11.22 -13.05
C TYR A 36 44.40 -12.49 -13.88
N HIS A 37 45.33 -12.71 -14.81
CA HIS A 37 45.36 -13.86 -15.73
C HIS A 37 44.02 -14.16 -16.42
N GLU A 38 43.46 -13.13 -17.06
CA GLU A 38 42.21 -13.23 -17.81
C GLU A 38 42.27 -14.38 -18.84
N GLY A 39 41.35 -15.36 -18.73
CA GLY A 39 41.28 -16.51 -19.63
C GLY A 39 42.14 -17.71 -19.24
N GLN A 40 42.79 -17.72 -18.06
CA GLN A 40 43.52 -18.88 -17.52
C GLN A 40 42.77 -19.54 -16.34
N ASP A 41 43.25 -20.71 -15.90
CA ASP A 41 42.63 -21.46 -14.80
C ASP A 41 42.71 -20.75 -13.44
N ASP A 42 43.70 -19.87 -13.27
CA ASP A 42 43.95 -19.07 -12.07
C ASP A 42 43.42 -17.62 -12.17
N GLU A 43 42.47 -17.39 -13.08
CA GLU A 43 41.79 -16.11 -13.25
C GLU A 43 41.17 -15.61 -11.94
N LYS A 44 41.52 -14.38 -11.54
CA LYS A 44 41.01 -13.75 -10.32
C LYS A 44 40.63 -12.30 -10.56
N PHE A 45 39.41 -11.94 -10.16
CA PHE A 45 39.02 -10.54 -10.10
C PHE A 45 39.80 -9.83 -8.99
N MET A 46 40.49 -8.74 -9.32
CA MET A 46 41.32 -8.00 -8.37
C MET A 46 40.53 -6.85 -7.74
N TYR A 47 40.09 -5.90 -8.57
CA TYR A 47 39.28 -4.75 -8.14
C TYR A 47 38.61 -4.08 -9.35
N GLY A 48 37.55 -3.31 -9.09
CA GLY A 48 36.89 -2.46 -10.08
C GLY A 48 37.25 -1.00 -9.84
N ARG A 49 37.76 -0.32 -10.86
CA ARG A 49 38.03 1.12 -10.81
C ARG A 49 36.82 1.87 -11.36
N GLU A 50 36.30 2.82 -10.60
CA GLU A 50 35.17 3.65 -11.02
C GLU A 50 35.51 4.49 -12.26
N ARG A 51 34.62 4.45 -13.26
CA ARG A 51 34.67 5.29 -14.46
C ARG A 51 33.96 6.61 -14.17
N TYR A 52 34.65 7.51 -13.48
CA TYR A 52 34.10 8.80 -13.06
C TYR A 52 33.46 9.61 -14.19
N GLN A 53 33.98 9.53 -15.42
CA GLN A 53 33.39 10.23 -16.57
C GLN A 53 31.96 9.77 -16.85
N VAL A 54 31.75 8.46 -16.99
CA VAL A 54 30.42 7.88 -17.29
C VAL A 54 29.46 8.14 -16.12
N ILE A 55 29.96 7.99 -14.89
CA ILE A 55 29.17 8.25 -13.68
C ILE A 55 28.73 9.72 -13.62
N ASN A 56 29.66 10.65 -13.83
CA ASN A 56 29.36 12.09 -13.77
C ASN A 56 28.45 12.53 -14.92
N GLU A 57 28.61 11.99 -16.12
CA GLU A 57 27.70 12.25 -17.24
C GLU A 57 26.27 11.81 -16.91
N GLU A 58 26.09 10.64 -16.29
CA GLU A 58 24.76 10.18 -15.88
C GLU A 58 24.19 10.97 -14.70
N ILE A 59 25.02 11.36 -13.73
CA ILE A 59 24.61 12.26 -12.64
C ILE A 59 24.18 13.62 -13.23
N ALA A 60 24.90 14.15 -14.23
CA ALA A 60 24.55 15.41 -14.88
C ALA A 60 23.24 15.35 -15.67
N LEU A 61 22.85 14.16 -16.15
CA LEU A 61 21.54 13.91 -16.77
C LEU A 61 20.41 13.78 -15.74
N CYS A 62 20.72 13.64 -14.44
CA CYS A 62 19.70 13.63 -13.40
C CYS A 62 19.13 15.04 -13.22
N GLY A 63 17.80 15.15 -13.23
CA GLY A 63 17.11 16.40 -12.96
C GLY A 63 17.23 16.83 -11.50
N TYR A 64 17.14 18.13 -11.24
CA TYR A 64 17.08 18.66 -9.88
C TYR A 64 15.67 18.57 -9.31
N PHE A 65 15.57 18.19 -8.04
CA PHE A 65 14.34 18.22 -7.27
C PHE A 65 14.48 19.23 -6.13
N VAL A 66 13.63 20.26 -6.12
CA VAL A 66 13.71 21.37 -5.16
C VAL A 66 12.44 21.40 -4.32
N ILE A 67 12.59 21.35 -3.00
CA ILE A 67 11.51 21.59 -2.04
C ILE A 67 11.69 23.01 -1.49
N ILE A 68 10.64 23.82 -1.57
CA ILE A 68 10.57 25.14 -0.96
C ILE A 68 9.60 25.06 0.21
N THR A 69 10.07 25.42 1.41
CA THR A 69 9.25 25.44 2.63
C THR A 69 9.44 26.78 3.35
N SER A 70 8.36 27.28 3.96
CA SER A 70 8.38 28.47 4.82
C SER A 70 8.81 28.15 6.26
N GLU A 71 8.83 26.87 6.61
CA GLU A 71 9.11 26.37 7.94
C GLU A 71 10.61 26.07 8.10
N LYS A 72 11.17 26.34 9.28
CA LYS A 72 12.57 26.04 9.59
C LYS A 72 12.71 24.57 9.98
N MET A 73 13.24 23.75 9.08
CA MET A 73 13.45 22.31 9.28
C MET A 73 14.71 21.83 8.55
N ASP A 74 15.17 20.62 8.86
CA ASP A 74 16.26 20.00 8.10
C ASP A 74 15.79 19.51 6.72
N ALA A 75 16.72 19.33 5.79
CA ALA A 75 16.44 18.81 4.46
C ALA A 75 15.81 17.41 4.49
N ALA A 76 16.22 16.56 5.44
CA ALA A 76 15.63 15.23 5.63
C ALA A 76 14.16 15.33 6.05
N ASP A 77 13.86 16.19 7.03
CA ASP A 77 12.50 16.42 7.53
C ASP A 77 11.59 16.98 6.42
N ALA A 78 12.10 17.95 5.65
CA ALA A 78 11.39 18.53 4.51
C ALA A 78 11.04 17.47 3.45
N LEU A 79 11.99 16.56 3.18
CA LEU A 79 11.79 15.46 2.24
C LEU A 79 10.75 14.47 2.75
N ASP A 80 10.77 14.12 4.03
CA ASP A 80 9.81 13.17 4.61
C ASP A 80 8.40 13.76 4.69
N LEU A 81 8.27 15.05 5.03
CA LEU A 81 7.01 15.79 4.94
C LEU A 81 6.48 15.81 3.50
N TYR A 82 7.34 16.08 2.52
CA TYR A 82 6.94 16.04 1.11
C TYR A 82 6.48 14.64 0.68
N LYS A 83 7.18 13.58 1.07
CA LYS A 83 6.79 12.19 0.80
C LYS A 83 5.44 11.83 1.44
N SER A 84 5.13 12.36 2.62
CA SER A 84 3.83 12.15 3.25
C SER A 84 2.67 12.74 2.42
N ARG A 85 2.91 13.85 1.72
CA ARG A 85 1.95 14.43 0.77
C ARG A 85 1.76 13.53 -0.45
N ASP A 86 2.84 12.97 -1.01
CA ASP A 86 2.76 12.02 -2.12
C ASP A 86 1.92 10.78 -1.76
N ALA A 87 2.01 10.29 -0.53
CA ALA A 87 1.12 9.22 -0.05
C ALA A 87 -0.36 9.63 -0.14
N SER A 88 -0.69 10.87 0.22
CA SER A 88 -2.06 11.40 0.08
C SER A 88 -2.48 11.49 -1.39
N GLU A 89 -1.63 12.03 -2.27
CA GLU A 89 -1.89 12.12 -3.71
C GLU A 89 -2.10 10.75 -4.36
N LYS A 90 -1.31 9.75 -3.97
CA LYS A 90 -1.47 8.36 -4.43
C LYS A 90 -2.81 7.78 -4.00
N LEU A 91 -3.22 7.99 -2.74
CA LEU A 91 -4.54 7.57 -2.26
C LEU A 91 -5.67 8.21 -3.07
N PHE A 92 -5.62 9.53 -3.30
CA PHE A 92 -6.61 10.21 -4.16
C PHE A 92 -6.61 9.69 -5.60
N ARG A 93 -5.45 9.34 -6.16
CA ARG A 93 -5.34 8.81 -7.52
C ARG A 93 -5.90 7.39 -7.63
N GLU A 94 -5.55 6.53 -6.69
CA GLU A 94 -6.09 5.17 -6.61
C GLU A 94 -7.62 5.20 -6.48
N ASP A 95 -8.14 6.10 -5.65
CA ASP A 95 -9.58 6.14 -5.39
C ASP A 95 -10.41 6.78 -6.49
N LYS A 96 -9.84 7.64 -7.34
CA LYS A 96 -10.47 8.00 -8.62
C LYS A 96 -10.74 6.77 -9.50
N THR A 97 -9.89 5.74 -9.38
CA THR A 97 -10.03 4.48 -10.11
C THR A 97 -11.00 3.54 -9.40
N PHE A 98 -10.90 3.38 -8.08
CA PHE A 98 -11.76 2.46 -7.32
C PHE A 98 -13.19 2.95 -7.14
N LEU A 99 -13.41 4.25 -6.89
CA LEU A 99 -14.74 4.84 -6.69
C LEU A 99 -15.41 5.29 -8.00
N GLY A 100 -14.77 5.03 -9.16
CA GLY A 100 -15.34 5.35 -10.47
C GLY A 100 -15.42 6.85 -10.78
N ASN A 101 -14.68 7.70 -10.06
CA ASN A 101 -14.70 9.16 -10.27
C ASN A 101 -13.74 9.65 -11.37
N ARG A 102 -13.49 8.83 -12.38
CA ARG A 102 -12.77 9.30 -13.57
C ARG A 102 -13.60 10.32 -14.37
N THR A 103 -14.93 10.30 -14.21
CA THR A 103 -15.84 11.18 -14.95
C THR A 103 -16.89 11.83 -14.04
N MET A 104 -17.09 13.13 -14.23
CA MET A 104 -18.06 13.95 -13.52
C MET A 104 -19.40 14.01 -14.29
N ARG A 105 -20.00 12.85 -14.60
CA ARG A 105 -21.26 12.76 -15.34
C ARG A 105 -22.46 13.17 -14.47
N CYS A 106 -22.58 14.46 -14.17
CA CYS A 106 -23.69 15.06 -13.42
C CYS A 106 -24.37 16.12 -14.28
N GLN A 107 -25.70 16.28 -14.14
CA GLN A 107 -26.49 17.25 -14.92
C GLN A 107 -26.47 18.68 -14.34
N SER A 108 -26.07 18.86 -13.08
CA SER A 108 -26.04 20.15 -12.39
C SER A 108 -24.80 20.28 -11.50
N ASN A 109 -24.44 21.52 -11.16
CA ASN A 109 -23.37 21.80 -10.20
C ASN A 109 -23.73 21.27 -8.80
N GLU A 110 -24.99 21.34 -8.40
CA GLU A 110 -25.48 20.78 -7.13
C GLU A 110 -25.15 19.28 -7.02
N ALA A 111 -25.50 18.50 -8.06
CA ALA A 111 -25.23 17.07 -8.12
C ALA A 111 -23.73 16.77 -8.17
N LEU A 112 -22.93 17.65 -8.78
CA LEU A 112 -21.48 17.55 -8.77
C LEU A 112 -20.91 17.72 -7.35
N HIS A 113 -21.33 18.77 -6.63
CA HIS A 113 -20.88 19.02 -5.27
C HIS A 113 -21.26 17.88 -4.32
N ALA A 114 -22.50 17.39 -4.41
CA ALA A 114 -22.95 16.25 -3.61
C ALA A 114 -22.12 14.99 -3.90
N LYS A 115 -21.83 14.71 -5.17
CA LYS A 115 -20.99 13.58 -5.57
C LYS A 115 -19.58 13.68 -4.97
N ILE A 116 -18.92 14.83 -5.12
CA ILE A 116 -17.57 15.05 -4.57
C ILE A 116 -17.58 14.90 -3.04
N PHE A 117 -18.62 15.39 -2.37
CA PHE A 117 -18.77 15.27 -0.93
C PHE A 117 -18.90 13.82 -0.46
N ILE A 118 -19.78 13.03 -1.08
CA ILE A 118 -19.96 11.61 -0.74
C ILE A 118 -18.66 10.82 -0.97
N GLU A 119 -17.95 11.11 -2.07
CA GLU A 119 -16.67 10.48 -2.37
C GLU A 119 -15.59 10.82 -1.35
N PHE A 120 -15.55 12.07 -0.87
CA PHE A 120 -14.62 12.47 0.18
C PHE A 120 -14.87 11.68 1.48
N VAL A 121 -16.12 11.49 1.86
CA VAL A 121 -16.49 10.66 3.02
C VAL A 121 -16.12 9.19 2.79
N ALA A 122 -16.42 8.65 1.61
CA ALA A 122 -16.07 7.27 1.25
C ALA A 122 -14.55 7.04 1.29
N LEU A 123 -13.76 8.02 0.85
CA LEU A 123 -12.30 8.00 0.90
C LEU A 123 -11.77 7.94 2.34
N ILE A 124 -12.34 8.72 3.26
CA ILE A 124 -11.95 8.69 4.68
C ILE A 124 -12.18 7.29 5.25
N ILE A 125 -13.37 6.71 5.01
CA ILE A 125 -13.73 5.37 5.49
C ILE A 125 -12.80 4.32 4.88
N ARG A 126 -12.57 4.36 3.57
CA ARG A 126 -11.69 3.42 2.86
C ARG A 126 -10.26 3.49 3.39
N ASN A 127 -9.72 4.69 3.60
CA ASN A 127 -8.38 4.89 4.16
C ASN A 127 -8.27 4.35 5.57
N ARG A 128 -9.31 4.55 6.40
CA ARG A 128 -9.34 3.98 7.74
C ARG A 128 -9.32 2.45 7.71
N ILE A 129 -10.12 1.83 6.83
CA ILE A 129 -10.11 0.37 6.63
C ILE A 129 -8.73 -0.10 6.16
N HIS A 130 -8.14 0.57 5.16
CA HIS A 130 -6.82 0.23 4.64
C HIS A 130 -5.76 0.24 5.75
N PHE A 131 -5.73 1.29 6.55
CA PHE A 131 -4.78 1.44 7.65
C PHE A 131 -4.92 0.32 8.68
N LEU A 132 -6.15 0.04 9.13
CA LEU A 132 -6.42 -1.01 10.11
C LEU A 132 -6.03 -2.41 9.60
N LEU A 133 -6.35 -2.72 8.34
CA LEU A 133 -5.95 -3.99 7.72
C LEU A 133 -4.42 -4.10 7.62
N LYS A 134 -3.75 -3.03 7.18
CA LYS A 134 -2.28 -3.00 7.09
C LYS A 134 -1.60 -3.15 8.43
N GLU A 135 -2.09 -2.45 9.45
CA GLU A 135 -1.58 -2.55 10.82
C GLU A 135 -1.72 -3.99 11.34
N GLN A 136 -2.86 -4.64 11.09
CA GLN A 136 -3.08 -6.03 11.46
C GLN A 136 -2.16 -7.01 10.72
N MET A 137 -1.90 -6.78 9.43
CA MET A 137 -0.94 -7.58 8.65
C MET A 137 0.48 -7.46 9.22
N LEU A 138 0.90 -6.25 9.61
CA LEU A 138 2.21 -6.01 10.21
C LEU A 138 2.34 -6.72 11.56
N LYS A 139 1.32 -6.62 12.43
CA LYS A 139 1.30 -7.34 13.73
C LYS A 139 1.39 -8.85 13.57
N THR A 140 0.67 -9.40 12.59
CA THR A 140 0.57 -10.85 12.39
C THR A 140 1.72 -11.40 11.53
N HIS A 141 2.52 -10.53 10.89
CA HIS A 141 3.59 -10.89 9.94
C HIS A 141 3.10 -11.79 8.78
N GLN A 142 1.81 -11.73 8.46
CA GLN A 142 1.18 -12.58 7.45
C GLN A 142 0.59 -11.71 6.34
N LYS A 143 1.00 -12.00 5.11
CA LYS A 143 0.52 -11.32 3.91
C LYS A 143 -0.62 -12.10 3.28
N GLU A 144 -1.80 -11.93 3.84
CA GLU A 144 -3.01 -12.63 3.43
C GLU A 144 -3.72 -11.88 2.29
N ASN A 145 -4.22 -12.60 1.28
CA ASN A 145 -4.85 -11.99 0.09
C ASN A 145 -6.16 -11.26 0.40
N TYR A 146 -6.85 -11.66 1.48
CA TYR A 146 -8.11 -11.04 1.91
C TYR A 146 -7.90 -9.76 2.75
N MET A 147 -6.67 -9.40 3.11
CA MET A 147 -6.35 -8.19 3.89
C MET A 147 -6.17 -6.94 3.01
N THR A 148 -6.93 -6.86 1.93
CA THR A 148 -7.05 -5.66 1.08
C THR A 148 -8.47 -5.12 1.19
N VAL A 149 -8.66 -3.81 1.09
CA VAL A 149 -9.99 -3.20 1.28
C VAL A 149 -11.08 -3.86 0.42
N PRO A 150 -10.88 -4.07 -0.90
CA PRO A 150 -11.93 -4.68 -1.73
C PRO A 150 -12.20 -6.15 -1.39
N ALA A 151 -11.19 -6.91 -0.95
CA ALA A 151 -11.35 -8.32 -0.61
C ALA A 151 -11.99 -8.48 0.78
N ALA A 152 -11.59 -7.65 1.73
CA ALA A 152 -12.14 -7.63 3.08
C ALA A 152 -13.63 -7.29 3.07
N ILE A 153 -14.03 -6.27 2.30
CA ILE A 153 -15.45 -5.91 2.15
C ILE A 153 -16.23 -7.08 1.55
N ARG A 154 -15.75 -7.66 0.43
CA ARG A 154 -16.39 -8.83 -0.21
C ARG A 154 -16.51 -10.05 0.71
N GLU A 155 -15.55 -10.24 1.61
CA GLU A 155 -15.58 -11.35 2.56
C GLU A 155 -16.57 -11.10 3.71
N LEU A 156 -16.70 -9.85 4.16
CA LEU A 156 -17.66 -9.44 5.18
C LEU A 156 -19.10 -9.34 4.64
N GLU A 157 -19.29 -9.03 3.36
CA GLU A 157 -20.60 -9.04 2.69
C GLU A 157 -21.29 -10.41 2.79
N LYS A 158 -20.52 -11.50 2.90
CA LYS A 158 -21.05 -12.86 3.09
C LYS A 158 -21.69 -13.09 4.47
N ILE A 159 -21.51 -12.16 5.42
CA ILE A 159 -22.18 -12.21 6.71
C ILE A 159 -23.60 -11.69 6.52
N GLU A 160 -24.50 -12.59 6.17
CA GLU A 160 -25.90 -12.27 5.90
C GLU A 160 -26.80 -12.50 7.12
N ILE A 161 -27.81 -11.64 7.26
CA ILE A 161 -28.88 -11.76 8.25
C ILE A 161 -30.18 -12.01 7.49
N VAL A 162 -30.80 -13.16 7.75
CA VAL A 162 -32.02 -13.63 7.10
C VAL A 162 -33.20 -13.64 8.07
N ARG A 163 -34.39 -13.34 7.56
CA ARG A 163 -35.63 -13.43 8.34
C ARG A 163 -36.15 -14.86 8.31
N GLN A 164 -36.30 -15.48 9.48
CA GLN A 164 -36.88 -16.82 9.59
C GLN A 164 -38.41 -16.78 9.66
N THR A 165 -39.04 -17.96 9.65
CA THR A 165 -40.50 -18.14 9.67
C THR A 165 -41.17 -17.59 10.93
N ASP A 166 -40.44 -17.44 12.03
CA ASP A 166 -40.92 -16.79 13.25
C ASP A 166 -40.94 -15.25 13.14
N GLY A 167 -40.58 -14.72 11.98
CA GLY A 167 -40.57 -13.30 11.67
C GLY A 167 -39.37 -12.55 12.22
N LYS A 168 -38.43 -13.22 12.91
CA LYS A 168 -37.21 -12.62 13.46
C LYS A 168 -36.03 -12.80 12.53
N TYR A 169 -35.07 -11.90 12.67
CA TYR A 169 -33.82 -11.86 11.92
C TYR A 169 -32.73 -12.63 12.65
N TYR A 170 -32.11 -13.56 11.93
CA TYR A 170 -31.01 -14.39 12.43
C TYR A 170 -29.87 -14.36 11.43
N ARG A 171 -28.66 -14.55 11.93
CA ARG A 171 -27.50 -14.77 11.06
C ARG A 171 -27.65 -16.13 10.36
N ASP A 172 -27.43 -16.17 9.05
CA ASP A 172 -27.60 -17.38 8.25
C ASP A 172 -26.51 -18.43 8.56
N TYR A 173 -25.24 -18.00 8.48
CA TYR A 173 -24.07 -18.85 8.72
C TYR A 173 -23.22 -18.38 9.91
N ALA A 174 -22.41 -19.30 10.44
CA ALA A 174 -21.39 -18.94 11.43
C ALA A 174 -20.28 -18.07 10.80
N VAL A 175 -19.68 -17.19 11.59
CA VAL A 175 -18.60 -16.32 11.10
C VAL A 175 -17.34 -17.16 10.88
N THR A 176 -16.79 -17.11 9.67
CA THR A 176 -15.60 -17.89 9.26
C THR A 176 -14.32 -17.38 9.93
N ALA A 177 -13.24 -18.16 9.88
CA ALA A 177 -11.94 -17.74 10.42
C ALA A 177 -11.39 -16.50 9.69
N THR A 178 -11.57 -16.42 8.37
CA THR A 178 -11.18 -15.27 7.54
C THR A 178 -11.95 -14.01 7.96
N GLN A 179 -13.27 -14.11 8.12
CA GLN A 179 -14.11 -13.02 8.61
C GLN A 179 -13.72 -12.58 10.02
N LYS A 180 -13.44 -13.52 10.93
CA LYS A 180 -12.96 -13.23 12.29
C LYS A 180 -11.64 -12.46 12.27
N SER A 181 -10.72 -12.85 11.39
CA SER A 181 -9.43 -12.16 11.19
C SER A 181 -9.61 -10.71 10.74
N ILE A 182 -10.51 -10.48 9.78
CA ILE A 182 -10.86 -9.13 9.30
C ILE A 182 -11.55 -8.31 10.40
N LEU A 183 -12.57 -8.87 11.08
CA LEU A 183 -13.27 -8.19 12.18
C LEU A 183 -12.31 -7.80 13.31
N LYS A 184 -11.35 -8.67 13.63
CA LYS A 184 -10.32 -8.38 14.63
C LYS A 184 -9.47 -7.16 14.26
N ALA A 185 -9.17 -6.95 12.97
CA ALA A 185 -8.47 -5.76 12.51
C ALA A 185 -9.26 -4.46 12.84
N PHE A 186 -10.59 -4.55 12.90
CA PHE A 186 -11.48 -3.45 13.25
C PHE A 186 -11.81 -3.35 14.74
N GLY A 187 -11.21 -4.21 15.58
CA GLY A 187 -11.53 -4.29 17.01
C GLY A 187 -12.90 -4.93 17.29
N LEU A 188 -13.44 -5.69 16.32
CA LEU A 188 -14.73 -6.36 16.41
C LEU A 188 -14.56 -7.87 16.58
N SER A 189 -15.60 -8.51 17.08
CA SER A 189 -15.69 -9.95 17.28
C SER A 189 -17.01 -10.51 16.75
N GLU A 190 -17.11 -11.84 16.68
CA GLU A 190 -18.35 -12.53 16.32
C GLU A 190 -19.53 -12.15 17.24
N ILE A 191 -19.25 -11.82 18.51
CA ILE A 191 -20.27 -11.37 19.48
C ILE A 191 -20.87 -10.05 19.04
N ASN A 192 -20.05 -9.13 18.50
CA ASN A 192 -20.55 -7.84 18.00
C ASN A 192 -21.52 -8.05 16.83
N VAL A 193 -21.20 -8.97 15.91
CA VAL A 193 -22.08 -9.34 14.79
C VAL A 193 -23.41 -9.91 15.31
N GLY A 194 -23.35 -10.80 16.31
CA GLY A 194 -24.55 -11.38 16.92
C GLY A 194 -25.43 -10.34 17.61
N LYS A 195 -24.83 -9.39 18.35
CA LYS A 195 -25.55 -8.27 18.97
C LYS A 195 -26.29 -7.44 17.94
N GLN A 196 -25.66 -7.15 16.81
CA GLN A 196 -26.26 -6.33 15.75
C GLN A 196 -27.55 -6.94 15.18
N ALA A 197 -27.63 -8.27 15.07
CA ALA A 197 -28.87 -8.95 14.69
C ALA A 197 -29.98 -8.85 15.76
N VAL A 198 -29.60 -8.84 17.04
CA VAL A 198 -30.54 -8.64 18.16
C VAL A 198 -31.07 -7.20 18.14
N ASP A 199 -30.17 -6.21 18.02
CA ASP A 199 -30.51 -4.79 17.98
C ASP A 199 -31.49 -4.49 16.82
N ILE A 200 -31.24 -5.04 15.62
CA ILE A 200 -32.17 -4.93 14.48
C ILE A 200 -33.56 -5.48 14.81
N ASN A 201 -33.64 -6.63 15.48
CA ASN A 201 -34.93 -7.19 15.89
C ASN A 201 -35.65 -6.31 16.92
N GLU A 202 -34.92 -5.69 17.85
CA GLU A 202 -35.47 -4.78 18.86
C GLU A 202 -35.98 -3.49 18.21
N ASP A 203 -35.20 -2.89 17.31
CA ASP A 203 -35.58 -1.70 16.56
C ASP A 203 -36.86 -1.95 15.74
N LEU A 204 -36.91 -3.08 15.02
CA LEU A 204 -38.11 -3.44 14.25
C LEU A 204 -39.33 -3.68 15.14
N ARG A 205 -39.16 -4.27 16.32
CA ARG A 205 -40.26 -4.44 17.28
C ARG A 205 -40.79 -3.10 17.77
N THR A 206 -39.90 -2.16 18.10
CA THR A 206 -40.32 -0.84 18.58
C THR A 206 -40.97 0.01 17.49
N CYS A 207 -40.53 -0.10 16.23
CA CYS A 207 -41.19 0.53 15.09
C CYS A 207 -42.59 -0.03 14.86
N ASN A 208 -42.74 -1.36 14.80
CA ASN A 208 -44.05 -2.00 14.60
C ASN A 208 -45.02 -1.70 15.75
N ALA A 209 -44.53 -1.50 16.98
CA ALA A 209 -45.35 -1.15 18.14
C ALA A 209 -45.79 0.33 18.17
N LYS A 210 -45.14 1.21 17.41
CA LYS A 210 -45.54 2.63 17.27
C LYS A 210 -46.56 2.87 16.16
N GLU A 211 -46.68 1.93 15.23
CA GLU A 211 -47.61 1.97 14.10
C GLU A 211 -48.95 1.26 14.38
N ALA A 212 -49.07 0.59 15.54
CA ALA A 212 -50.27 -0.11 16.02
C ALA A 212 -50.98 0.69 17.12
#